data_AF-A0A560WWB7-F1
#
_entry.id   AF-A0A560WWB7-F1
#
_cell.length_a   1.000
_cell.length_b   1.000
_cell.length_c   1.000
_cell.angle_alpha   90.00
_cell.angle_beta   90.00
_cell.angle_gamma   90.00
#
_symmetry.space_group_name_H-M   'P 1'
#
loop_
_entity.id
_entity.type
_entity.pdbx_description
1 polymer ?
#
loop_
_entity_poly.entity_id
_entity_poly.type
_entity_poly.pdbx_seq_one_letter_code
_entity_poly.pdbx_strand_id
1 'polypeptide(L)'
;MTMDWANIVGLLGSGLMVVAYAYSNIARELNFLWFNLLNLVGSLLLIASLTIHFNLASMALEIVWAAIAVIGLANTIRKGNAR
;
A
#
# COMPACT_ATOMS: atom_id res chain seq x y z
N MET A 1 0.90 -5.61 -25.53
CA MET A 1 1.28 -5.56 -24.11
C MET A 1 2.11 -6.79 -23.81
N THR A 2 3.43 -6.67 -23.85
CA THR A 2 4.32 -7.74 -23.39
C THR A 2 4.30 -7.73 -21.86
N MET A 3 3.93 -8.85 -21.25
CA MET A 3 3.94 -9.01 -19.79
C MET A 3 5.39 -9.02 -19.30
N ASP A 4 5.91 -7.86 -18.94
CA ASP A 4 7.22 -7.71 -18.32
C ASP A 4 7.12 -7.78 -16.80
N TRP A 5 8.28 -7.87 -16.14
CA TRP A 5 8.35 -7.99 -14.69
C TRP A 5 7.72 -6.79 -13.97
N ALA A 6 7.80 -5.59 -14.57
CA ALA A 6 7.22 -4.37 -14.01
C ALA A 6 5.70 -4.48 -13.91
N ASN A 7 5.03 -4.98 -14.96
CA ASN A 7 3.60 -5.26 -14.92
C ASN A 7 3.22 -6.28 -13.84
N ILE A 8 4.02 -7.34 -13.64
CA ILE A 8 3.79 -8.32 -12.58
C ILE A 8 3.89 -7.66 -11.19
N VAL A 9 4.94 -6.85 -10.98
CA VAL A 9 5.14 -6.10 -9.72
C VAL A 9 3.99 -5.11 -9.47
N GLY A 10 3.57 -4.38 -10.50
CA GLY A 10 2.43 -3.46 -10.43
C GLY A 10 1.13 -4.19 -10.07
N LEU A 11 0.85 -5.33 -10.70
CA LEU A 11 -0.34 -6.15 -10.39
C LEU A 11 -0.32 -6.71 -8.98
N LEU A 12 0.84 -7.17 -8.48
CA LEU A 12 0.98 -7.60 -7.10
C LEU A 12 0.73 -6.44 -6.13
N GLY A 13 1.27 -5.25 -6.42
CA GLY A 13 1.02 -4.04 -5.62
C GLY A 13 -0.46 -3.66 -5.59
N SER A 14 -1.12 -3.63 -6.75
CA SER A 14 -2.57 -3.41 -6.85
C SER A 14 -3.37 -4.46 -6.09
N GLY A 15 -2.98 -5.74 -6.18
CA GLY A 15 -3.63 -6.83 -5.44
C GLY A 15 -3.56 -6.62 -3.92
N LEU A 16 -2.39 -6.24 -3.40
CA LEU A 16 -2.24 -5.93 -1.96
C LEU A 16 -3.10 -4.74 -1.53
N MET A 17 -3.14 -3.67 -2.33
CA MET A 17 -3.98 -2.50 -2.07
C MET A 17 -5.47 -2.88 -2.02
N VAL A 18 -5.95 -3.69 -2.96
CA VAL A 18 -7.33 -4.17 -2.99
C VAL A 18 -7.63 -5.07 -1.79
N VAL A 19 -6.71 -5.96 -1.41
CA VAL A 19 -6.87 -6.81 -0.21
C VAL A 19 -6.93 -5.95 1.06
N ALA A 20 -6.09 -4.92 1.17
CA ALA A 20 -6.12 -4.00 2.31
C ALA A 20 -7.46 -3.26 2.40
N TYR A 21 -7.97 -2.79 1.26
CA TYR A 21 -9.26 -2.11 1.18
C TYR A 21 -10.44 -3.06 1.47
N ALA A 22 -10.40 -4.29 0.94
CA ALA A 22 -11.38 -5.31 1.26
C ALA A 22 -11.38 -5.62 2.76
N TYR A 23 -10.19 -5.80 3.35
CA TYR A 23 -10.01 -6.01 4.79
C TYR A 23 -10.63 -4.86 5.60
N SER A 24 -10.42 -3.60 5.22
CA SER A 24 -11.02 -2.46 5.93
C SER A 24 -12.55 -2.40 5.88
N ASN A 25 -13.16 -3.00 4.86
CA ASN A 25 -14.62 -3.01 4.71
C ASN A 25 -15.29 -4.20 5.41
N ILE A 26 -14.61 -5.35 5.50
CA ILE A 26 -15.21 -6.58 6.06
C ILE A 26 -14.84 -6.80 7.53
N ALA A 27 -13.74 -6.22 8.01
CA ALA A 27 -13.27 -6.42 9.37
C ALA A 27 -14.22 -5.73 10.36
N ARG A 28 -14.75 -6.50 11.33
CA ARG A 28 -15.53 -5.96 12.45
C ARG A 28 -14.71 -4.99 13.31
N GLU A 29 -13.43 -5.30 13.49
CA GLU A 29 -12.45 -4.43 14.13
C GLU A 29 -11.21 -4.36 13.24
N LEU A 30 -10.86 -3.15 12.79
CA LEU A 30 -9.74 -2.94 11.87
C LEU A 30 -8.41 -2.96 12.61
N ASN A 31 -7.54 -3.92 12.28
CA ASN A 31 -6.16 -3.88 12.72
C ASN A 31 -5.37 -2.89 11.86
N PHE A 32 -5.16 -1.69 12.39
CA PHE A 32 -4.41 -0.62 11.72
C PHE A 32 -2.97 -0.99 11.39
N LEU A 33 -2.34 -1.92 12.11
CA LEU A 33 -0.99 -2.39 11.76
C LEU A 33 -1.03 -3.10 10.40
N TRP A 34 -1.88 -4.13 10.27
CA TRP A 34 -1.98 -4.92 9.05
C TRP A 34 -2.52 -4.12 7.87
N PHE A 35 -3.52 -3.27 8.12
CA PHE A 35 -4.07 -2.39 7.08
C PHE A 35 -3.01 -1.46 6.49
N ASN A 36 -2.24 -0.77 7.35
CA ASN A 36 -1.21 0.16 6.85
C ASN A 36 0.01 -0.59 6.31
N LEU A 37 0.37 -1.76 6.84
CA LEU A 37 1.46 -2.56 6.30
C LEU A 37 1.16 -3.00 4.86
N LEU A 38 -0.05 -3.52 4.60
CA LEU A 38 -0.46 -3.94 3.26
C LEU A 38 -0.48 -2.76 2.28
N ASN A 39 -1.01 -1.60 2.69
CA ASN A 39 -0.99 -0.40 1.86
C ASN A 39 0.44 0.10 1.59
N LEU A 40 1.34 0.04 2.57
CA LEU A 40 2.73 0.46 2.38
C LEU A 40 3.45 -0.46 1.39
N VAL A 41 3.33 -1.78 1.55
CA VAL A 41 3.96 -2.73 0.62
C VAL A 41 3.34 -2.59 -0.78
N GLY A 42 2.02 -2.47 -0.87
CA GLY A 42 1.31 -2.28 -2.14
C GLY A 42 1.76 -1.03 -2.90
N SER A 43 1.79 0.12 -2.22
CA SER A 43 2.23 1.40 -2.80
C SER A 43 3.71 1.39 -3.20
N LEU A 44 4.60 0.77 -2.42
CA LEU A 44 6.02 0.66 -2.79
C LEU A 44 6.23 -0.20 -4.05
N LEU A 45 5.48 -1.29 -4.21
CA LEU A 45 5.52 -2.11 -5.43
C LEU A 45 4.99 -1.32 -6.63
N LEU A 46 3.89 -0.58 -6.47
CA LEU A 46 3.34 0.25 -7.53
C LEU A 46 4.29 1.38 -7.93
N ILE A 47 4.91 2.07 -6.97
CA ILE A 47 5.95 3.08 -7.25
C ILE A 47 7.09 2.45 -8.05
N ALA A 48 7.57 1.26 -7.66
CA ALA A 48 8.62 0.55 -8.40
C ALA A 48 8.21 0.26 -9.85
N SER A 49 6.99 -0.25 -10.07
CA SER A 49 6.45 -0.48 -11.42
C SER A 49 6.33 0.83 -12.23
N LEU A 50 5.88 1.90 -11.58
CA LEU A 50 5.68 3.22 -12.20
C LEU A 50 7.01 3.90 -12.55
N THR A 51 8.15 3.48 -12.00
CA THR A 51 9.46 3.98 -12.47
C THR A 51 9.79 3.54 -13.89
N ILE A 52 9.11 2.49 -14.39
CA ILE A 52 9.31 1.92 -15.74
C ILE A 52 8.15 2.31 -16.65
N HIS A 53 6.92 2.08 -16.19
CA HIS A 53 5.68 2.43 -16.90
C HIS A 53 5.06 3.66 -16.26
N PHE A 54 5.69 4.82 -16.46
CA PHE A 54 5.35 6.01 -15.70
C PHE A 54 3.96 6.57 -15.99
N ASN A 55 3.24 6.84 -14.90
CA ASN A 55 2.00 7.61 -14.90
C ASN A 55 2.02 8.59 -13.72
N LEU A 56 1.97 9.88 -14.01
CA LEU A 56 2.09 10.93 -12.98
C LEU A 56 0.96 10.87 -11.95
N ALA A 57 -0.28 10.65 -12.40
CA ALA A 57 -1.43 10.61 -11.51
C ALA A 57 -1.37 9.41 -10.56
N SER A 58 -1.03 8.23 -11.09
CA SER A 58 -0.81 7.04 -10.28
C SER A 58 0.36 7.22 -9.32
N MET A 59 1.50 7.76 -9.79
CA MET A 59 2.67 7.99 -8.93
C MET A 59 2.34 8.89 -7.74
N ALA A 60 1.65 10.01 -7.99
CA ALA A 60 1.23 10.92 -6.93
C ALA A 60 0.30 10.22 -5.92
N LEU A 61 -0.65 9.41 -6.39
CA LEU A 61 -1.56 8.64 -5.54
C LEU A 61 -0.79 7.66 -4.64
N GLU A 62 0.16 6.91 -5.19
CA GLU A 62 0.92 5.92 -4.42
C GLU A 62 1.83 6.57 -3.38
N ILE A 63 2.40 7.74 -3.67
CA ILE A 63 3.17 8.51 -2.68
C ILE A 63 2.28 8.92 -1.51
N VAL A 64 1.06 9.36 -1.77
CA VAL A 64 0.08 9.71 -0.73
C VAL A 64 -0.28 8.48 0.11
N TRP A 65 -0.56 7.34 -0.53
CA TRP A 65 -0.84 6.09 0.19
C TRP A 65 0.33 5.64 1.06
N ALA A 66 1.56 5.68 0.54
CA ALA A 66 2.75 5.37 1.30
C ALA A 66 2.89 6.29 2.53
N ALA A 67 2.67 7.61 2.36
CA ALA A 67 2.73 8.57 3.46
C ALA A 67 1.67 8.29 4.56
N ILE A 68 0.41 8.05 4.16
CA ILE A 68 -0.68 7.70 5.08
C ILE A 68 -0.33 6.42 5.85
N ALA A 69 0.16 5.40 5.14
CA ALA A 69 0.53 4.13 5.74
C ALA A 69 1.68 4.28 6.75
N VAL A 70 2.73 5.05 6.42
CA VAL A 70 3.84 5.34 7.35
C VAL A 70 3.34 6.03 8.62
N ILE A 71 2.48 7.05 8.49
CA ILE A 71 1.90 7.75 9.65
C ILE A 71 1.05 6.80 10.50
N GLY A 72 0.23 5.96 9.86
CA GLY A 72 -0.60 4.96 10.53
C GLY A 72 0.21 3.92 11.32
N LEU A 73 1.31 3.43 10.73
CA LEU A 73 2.24 2.50 11.38
C LEU A 73 2.95 3.16 12.57
N ALA A 74 3.49 4.37 12.39
CA ALA A 74 4.17 5.11 13.45
C ALA A 74 3.26 5.34 14.67
N ASN A 75 2.00 5.72 14.43
CA ASN A 75 1.00 5.90 15.49
C ASN A 75 0.65 4.59 16.21
N THR A 76 0.61 3.47 15.49
CA THR A 76 0.31 2.15 16.06
C THR A 76 1.43 1.67 16.97
N ILE A 77 2.68 1.81 16.52
CA ILE A 77 3.87 1.47 17.31
C ILE A 77 3.95 2.35 18.57
N ARG A 78 3.70 3.65 18.45
CA ARG A 78 3.72 4.58 19.60
C ARG A 78 2.67 4.22 20.65
N LYS A 79 1.47 3.79 20.24
CA LYS A 79 0.42 3.34 21.16
C LYS A 79 0.73 1.98 21.80
N GLY A 80 1.42 1.10 21.08
CA GLY A 80 1.89 -0.19 21.60
C GLY A 80 2.91 -0.04 22.73
N ASN A 81 3.78 0.99 22.67
CA ASN A 81 4.79 1.28 23.69
C ASN A 81 4.25 2.00 24.94
N ALA A 82 2.96 2.36 24.96
CA ALA A 82 2.31 3.08 26.07
C ALA A 82 1.38 2.16 26.91
N ARG A 83 1.43 0.85 26.68
CA ARG A 83 0.79 -0.20 27.47
C ARG A 83 1.86 -1.05 28.13
#